data_AF-B1K485-F1
#
_entry.id   AF-B1K485-F1
#
_cell.length_a   1.000
_cell.length_b   1.000
_cell.length_c   1.000
_cell.angle_alpha   90.00
_cell.angle_beta   90.00
_cell.angle_gamma   90.00
#
_symmetry.space_group_name_H-M   'P 1'
#
loop_
_entity.id
_entity.type
_entity.pdbx_description
1 polymer ?
#
loop_
_entity_poly.entity_id
_entity_poly.type
_entity_poly.pdbx_seq_one_letter_code
_entity_poly.pdbx_strand_id
1 'polypeptide(L)'
;MNRNAHKNDIGIGQDRWIECGDLPADLRDAIDVDPHLATVMPLVDAMEIHCVAECCGIDAFGFWPDEITVALDTQDSDALTRLIDDLLSIRHAIEALPSDIVVSKRINQYFRKMVMLELLARLRTTIDAIRSARAAPRA
;
A
#
# COMPACT_ATOMS: atom_id res chain seq x y z
N MET A 1 -16.30 22.25 -8.82
CA MET A 1 -15.71 20.99 -8.32
C MET A 1 -14.21 21.06 -8.59
N ASN A 2 -13.40 21.22 -7.55
CA ASN A 2 -11.94 21.36 -7.67
C ASN A 2 -11.33 20.03 -8.12
N ARG A 3 -11.11 19.87 -9.42
CA ARG A 3 -10.45 18.70 -10.05
C ARG A 3 -8.99 18.48 -9.60
N ASN A 4 -8.44 19.32 -8.73
CA ASN A 4 -7.04 19.31 -8.29
C ASN A 4 -6.83 18.99 -6.80
N ALA A 5 -7.88 18.64 -6.05
CA ALA A 5 -7.75 18.47 -4.59
C ALA A 5 -6.86 17.27 -4.17
N HIS A 6 -6.72 16.26 -5.04
CA HIS A 6 -6.09 14.97 -4.71
C HIS A 6 -4.97 14.56 -5.66
N LYS A 7 -4.35 15.54 -6.35
CA LYS A 7 -3.36 15.25 -7.41
C LYS A 7 -2.17 14.40 -6.94
N ASN A 8 -1.85 14.45 -5.64
CA ASN A 8 -0.72 13.75 -5.04
C ASN A 8 -1.18 12.70 -4.00
N ASP A 9 -2.47 12.44 -3.89
CA ASP A 9 -3.04 11.53 -2.91
C ASP A 9 -3.24 10.14 -3.50
N ILE A 10 -3.27 9.12 -2.65
CA ILE A 10 -3.40 7.72 -3.10
C ILE A 10 -4.88 7.35 -3.18
N GLY A 11 -5.36 7.06 -4.38
CA GLY A 11 -6.74 6.61 -4.61
C GLY A 11 -6.96 5.20 -4.07
N ILE A 12 -7.92 5.04 -3.16
CA ILE A 12 -8.26 3.74 -2.50
C ILE A 12 -9.74 3.35 -2.73
N GLY A 13 -10.37 3.98 -3.73
CA GLY A 13 -11.75 3.79 -4.18
C GLY A 13 -12.34 5.05 -4.85
N GLN A 14 -13.55 4.93 -5.38
CA GLN A 14 -14.23 5.97 -6.19
C GLN A 14 -14.22 7.39 -5.59
N ASP A 15 -14.39 7.51 -4.28
CA ASP A 15 -14.40 8.79 -3.55
C ASP A 15 -13.55 8.71 -2.27
N ARG A 16 -12.49 7.90 -2.28
CA ARG A 16 -11.65 7.67 -1.09
C ARG A 16 -10.17 7.82 -1.45
N TRP A 17 -9.47 8.61 -0.64
CA TRP A 17 -8.08 8.97 -0.85
C TRP A 17 -7.32 8.89 0.48
N ILE A 18 -6.04 8.55 0.41
CA ILE A 18 -5.08 8.77 1.51
C ILE A 18 -4.37 10.08 1.20
N GLU A 19 -4.53 11.06 2.10
CA GLU A 19 -3.89 12.36 1.97
C GLU A 19 -2.38 12.24 2.19
N CYS A 20 -1.59 12.47 1.15
CA CYS A 20 -0.13 12.36 1.25
C CYS A 20 0.48 13.56 1.98
N GLY A 21 -0.14 14.73 1.80
CA GLY A 21 0.40 16.01 2.23
C GLY A 21 1.73 16.36 1.55
N ASP A 22 2.29 17.50 1.94
CA ASP A 22 3.58 17.94 1.41
C ASP A 22 4.74 17.26 2.15
N LEU A 23 5.77 16.91 1.38
CA LEU A 23 7.04 16.44 1.92
C LEU A 23 7.93 17.63 2.32
N PRO A 24 8.79 17.48 3.33
CA PRO A 24 9.79 18.50 3.64
C PRO A 24 10.78 18.67 2.48
N ALA A 25 11.37 19.86 2.38
CA ALA A 25 12.37 20.16 1.34
C ALA A 25 13.67 19.34 1.49
N ASP A 26 13.99 18.93 2.73
CA ASP A 26 15.13 18.05 3.02
C ASP A 26 14.64 16.62 3.27
N LEU A 27 15.15 15.68 2.47
CA LEU A 27 14.81 14.26 2.50
C LEU A 27 16.01 13.38 2.89
N ARG A 28 17.11 13.98 3.37
CA ARG A 28 18.34 13.24 3.72
C ARG A 28 18.13 12.15 4.78
N ASP A 29 17.17 12.35 5.67
CA ASP A 29 16.85 11.40 6.75
C ASP A 29 15.80 10.35 6.33
N ALA A 30 15.44 10.27 5.05
CA ALA A 30 14.50 9.27 4.57
C ALA A 30 15.08 7.85 4.73
N ILE A 31 14.31 6.96 5.35
CA ILE A 31 14.72 5.57 5.54
C ILE A 31 14.13 4.69 4.43
N ASP A 32 14.97 3.87 3.82
CA ASP A 32 14.57 2.87 2.82
C ASP A 32 13.74 1.77 3.48
N VAL A 33 12.48 1.63 3.05
CA VAL A 33 11.54 0.63 3.61
C VAL A 33 11.43 -0.63 2.76
N ASP A 34 12.06 -0.72 1.60
CA ASP A 34 12.00 -1.93 0.75
C ASP A 34 12.47 -3.20 1.47
N PRO A 35 13.51 -3.16 2.35
CA PRO A 35 13.88 -4.33 3.15
C PRO A 35 12.78 -4.81 4.10
N HIS A 36 11.95 -3.89 4.62
CA HIS A 36 10.81 -4.23 5.46
C HIS A 36 9.65 -4.80 4.64
N LEU A 37 9.50 -4.37 3.39
CA LEU A 37 8.43 -4.82 2.48
C LEU A 37 8.73 -6.18 1.83
N ALA A 38 9.91 -6.78 2.07
CA ALA A 38 10.38 -7.97 1.37
C ALA A 38 9.37 -9.14 1.39
N THR A 39 8.68 -9.38 2.51
CA THR A 39 7.72 -10.48 2.63
C THR A 39 6.42 -10.25 1.86
N VAL A 40 6.07 -8.99 1.59
CA VAL A 40 4.86 -8.61 0.84
C VAL A 40 5.17 -8.13 -0.58
N MET A 41 6.43 -8.21 -1.00
CA MET A 41 6.86 -7.76 -2.32
C MET A 41 6.10 -8.43 -3.49
N PRO A 42 5.78 -9.73 -3.44
CA PRO A 42 4.96 -10.34 -4.49
C PRO A 42 3.57 -9.71 -4.64
N LEU A 43 2.96 -9.23 -3.54
CA LEU A 43 1.71 -8.47 -3.61
C LEU A 43 1.95 -7.10 -4.25
N VAL A 44 3.01 -6.40 -3.84
CA VAL A 44 3.38 -5.09 -4.41
C VAL A 44 3.56 -5.20 -5.92
N ASP A 45 4.28 -6.24 -6.38
CA ASP A 45 4.48 -6.52 -7.80
C ASP A 45 3.16 -6.82 -8.53
N ALA A 46 2.27 -7.59 -7.93
CA ALA A 46 0.96 -7.90 -8.51
C ALA A 46 0.02 -6.69 -8.59
N MET A 47 0.24 -5.66 -7.78
CA MET A 47 -0.56 -4.43 -7.79
C MET A 47 -0.06 -3.39 -8.80
N GLU A 48 1.13 -3.54 -9.40
CA GLU A 48 1.62 -2.64 -10.46
C GLU A 48 0.91 -2.91 -11.79
N ILE A 49 -0.26 -2.29 -11.98
CA ILE A 49 -1.19 -2.62 -13.09
C ILE A 49 -1.54 -1.44 -14.01
N HIS A 50 -1.24 -0.20 -13.62
CA HIS A 50 -1.61 0.98 -14.41
C HIS A 50 -0.48 1.51 -15.28
N CYS A 51 0.76 1.32 -14.86
CA CYS A 51 1.98 1.84 -15.47
C CYS A 51 3.19 1.05 -14.94
N VAL A 52 4.40 1.55 -15.15
CA VAL A 52 5.60 1.12 -14.42
C VAL A 52 5.96 2.14 -13.35
N ALA A 53 6.34 1.69 -12.15
CA ALA A 53 6.68 2.50 -10.99
C ALA A 53 7.87 3.44 -11.26
N GLU A 54 8.81 3.02 -12.11
CA GLU A 54 9.91 3.88 -12.56
C GLU A 54 9.40 5.16 -13.25
N CYS A 55 8.28 5.09 -13.97
CA CYS A 55 7.69 6.21 -14.70
C CYS A 55 6.63 6.96 -13.87
N CYS A 56 5.74 6.21 -13.21
CA CYS A 56 4.53 6.75 -12.58
C CYS A 56 4.57 6.70 -11.04
N GLY A 57 5.63 6.18 -10.42
CA GLY A 57 5.75 6.08 -8.97
C GLY A 57 4.59 5.28 -8.36
N ILE A 58 4.01 5.84 -7.29
CA ILE A 58 2.86 5.26 -6.59
C ILE A 58 1.61 5.13 -7.49
N ASP A 59 1.46 5.99 -8.51
CA ASP A 59 0.31 5.96 -9.43
C ASP A 59 0.34 4.75 -10.39
N ALA A 60 1.44 3.99 -10.42
CA ALA A 60 1.51 2.74 -11.18
C ALA A 60 0.69 1.60 -10.54
N PHE A 61 0.34 1.73 -9.26
CA PHE A 61 -0.23 0.65 -8.46
C PHE A 61 -1.75 0.80 -8.26
N GLY A 62 -2.47 -0.31 -8.35
CA GLY A 62 -3.89 -0.40 -8.10
C GLY A 62 -4.19 -0.73 -6.64
N PHE A 63 -4.72 0.25 -5.90
CA PHE A 63 -5.06 0.12 -4.48
C PHE A 63 -6.57 0.01 -4.23
N TRP A 64 -7.39 -0.11 -5.29
CA TRP A 64 -8.82 -0.24 -5.12
C TRP A 64 -9.20 -1.67 -4.72
N PRO A 65 -10.31 -1.88 -3.99
CA PRO A 65 -10.68 -3.21 -3.50
C PRO A 65 -10.82 -4.27 -4.59
N ASP A 66 -11.34 -3.92 -5.75
CA ASP A 66 -11.49 -4.78 -6.92
C ASP A 66 -10.14 -5.13 -7.54
N GLU A 67 -9.22 -4.17 -7.65
CA GLU A 67 -7.85 -4.39 -8.14
C GLU A 67 -7.05 -5.29 -7.18
N ILE A 68 -7.14 -5.03 -5.88
CA ILE A 68 -6.55 -5.88 -4.84
C ILE A 68 -7.17 -7.28 -4.90
N THR A 69 -8.46 -7.40 -5.17
CA THR A 69 -9.11 -8.71 -5.33
C THR A 69 -8.51 -9.49 -6.49
N VAL A 70 -8.25 -8.84 -7.62
CA VAL A 70 -7.60 -9.44 -8.80
C VAL A 70 -6.16 -9.84 -8.48
N ALA A 71 -5.38 -8.97 -7.83
CA ALA A 71 -4.00 -9.27 -7.42
C ALA A 71 -3.91 -10.51 -6.50
N LEU A 72 -4.99 -10.83 -5.79
CA LEU A 72 -5.07 -11.94 -4.84
C LEU A 72 -5.82 -13.16 -5.37
N ASP A 73 -6.25 -13.18 -6.64
CA ASP A 73 -7.14 -14.22 -7.16
C ASP A 73 -6.55 -15.63 -7.05
N THR A 74 -5.23 -15.75 -7.14
CA THR A 74 -4.49 -17.03 -7.05
C THR A 74 -4.17 -17.46 -5.62
N GLN A 75 -4.42 -16.61 -4.62
CA GLN A 75 -4.03 -16.86 -3.23
C GLN A 75 -5.13 -17.62 -2.47
N ASP A 76 -4.74 -18.68 -1.75
CA ASP A 76 -5.63 -19.40 -0.85
C ASP A 76 -5.84 -18.66 0.49
N SER A 77 -6.77 -19.15 1.32
CA SER A 77 -7.11 -18.51 2.60
C SER A 77 -5.94 -18.47 3.61
N ASP A 78 -5.04 -19.45 3.57
CA ASP A 78 -3.90 -19.50 4.48
C ASP A 78 -2.83 -18.48 4.07
N ALA A 79 -2.60 -18.35 2.76
CA ALA A 79 -1.75 -17.31 2.19
C ALA A 79 -2.28 -15.91 2.52
N LEU A 80 -3.58 -15.68 2.40
CA LEU A 80 -4.21 -14.40 2.80
C LEU A 80 -4.05 -14.13 4.30
N THR A 81 -4.15 -15.14 5.15
CA THR A 81 -3.95 -14.99 6.60
C THR A 81 -2.50 -14.59 6.92
N ARG A 82 -1.51 -15.28 6.34
CA ARG A 82 -0.09 -14.92 6.48
C ARG A 82 0.18 -13.49 6.01
N LEU A 83 -0.39 -13.11 4.87
CA LEU A 83 -0.23 -11.76 4.31
C LEU A 83 -0.78 -10.67 5.24
N ILE A 84 -1.90 -10.91 5.92
CA ILE A 84 -2.48 -9.99 6.92
C ILE A 84 -1.55 -9.82 8.13
N ASP A 85 -0.92 -10.91 8.58
CA ASP A 85 0.03 -10.91 9.69
C ASP A 85 1.36 -10.23 9.30
N ASP A 86 1.85 -10.49 8.08
CA ASP A 86 3.04 -9.83 7.53
C ASP A 86 2.83 -8.32 7.44
N LEU A 87 1.69 -7.86 6.90
CA LEU A 87 1.35 -6.43 6.84
C LEU A 87 1.28 -5.79 8.24
N LEU A 88 0.81 -6.51 9.25
CA LEU A 88 0.81 -6.04 10.63
C LEU A 88 2.23 -5.91 11.19
N SER A 89 3.07 -6.92 10.97
CA SER A 89 4.46 -6.94 11.40
C SER A 89 5.28 -5.82 10.75
N ILE A 90 5.14 -5.64 9.43
CA ILE A 90 5.78 -4.57 8.67
C ILE A 90 5.35 -3.20 9.20
N ARG A 91 4.05 -3.00 9.45
CA ARG A 91 3.55 -1.73 9.98
C ARG A 91 4.24 -1.38 11.31
N HIS A 92 4.36 -2.33 12.23
CA HIS A 92 5.08 -2.10 13.49
C HIS A 92 6.58 -1.84 13.27
N ALA A 93 7.21 -2.55 12.34
CA ALA A 93 8.62 -2.35 12.03
C ALA A 93 8.88 -0.94 11.46
N ILE A 94 8.03 -0.46 10.56
CA ILE A 94 8.12 0.89 10.00
C ILE A 94 7.77 1.95 11.05
N GLU A 95 6.77 1.72 11.89
CA GLU A 95 6.39 2.63 12.97
C GLU A 95 7.54 2.88 13.96
N ALA A 96 8.33 1.84 14.25
CA ALA A 96 9.49 1.92 15.12
C ALA A 96 10.70 2.65 14.50
N LEU A 97 10.66 3.00 13.21
CA LEU A 97 11.75 3.74 12.57
C LEU A 97 11.86 5.17 13.14
N PRO A 98 13.09 5.68 13.33
CA PRO A 98 13.31 6.98 13.96
C PRO A 98 12.99 8.18 13.05
N SER A 99 12.86 7.97 11.75
CA SER A 99 12.53 9.03 10.79
C SER A 99 11.03 9.12 10.53
N ASP A 100 10.54 10.33 10.28
CA ASP A 100 9.16 10.57 9.86
C ASP A 100 9.01 10.56 8.34
N ILE A 101 10.11 10.36 7.60
CA ILE A 101 10.11 10.22 6.15
C ILE A 101 10.68 8.84 5.79
N VAL A 102 10.00 8.16 4.89
CA VAL A 102 10.42 6.87 4.36
C VAL A 102 10.45 6.92 2.84
N VAL A 103 11.24 6.05 2.22
CA VAL A 103 11.32 5.91 0.77
C VAL A 103 11.19 4.45 0.41
N SER A 104 10.40 4.16 -0.62
CA SER A 104 10.44 2.86 -1.30
C SER A 104 11.01 3.08 -2.68
N LYS A 105 12.12 2.39 -3.00
CA LYS A 105 12.71 2.46 -4.34
C LYS A 105 11.90 1.62 -5.31
N ARG A 106 11.31 0.52 -4.84
CA ARG A 106 10.40 -0.32 -5.63
C ARG A 106 9.15 0.44 -6.10
N ILE A 107 8.55 1.22 -5.20
CA ILE A 107 7.37 2.06 -5.49
C ILE A 107 7.81 3.40 -6.12
N ASN A 108 9.10 3.74 -6.04
CA ASN A 108 9.71 4.95 -6.58
C ASN A 108 9.08 6.24 -6.02
N GLN A 109 8.92 6.29 -4.70
CA GLN A 109 8.24 7.39 -4.03
C GLN A 109 8.75 7.60 -2.59
N TYR A 110 8.88 8.86 -2.19
CA TYR A 110 9.04 9.28 -0.80
C TYR A 110 7.68 9.46 -0.15
N PHE A 111 7.56 9.04 1.10
CA PHE A 111 6.33 9.16 1.89
C PHE A 111 6.63 9.78 3.25
N ARG A 112 5.66 10.52 3.78
CA ARG A 112 5.57 10.67 5.23
C ARG A 112 5.32 9.28 5.81
N LYS A 113 6.02 8.91 6.88
CA LYS A 113 5.87 7.61 7.56
C LYS A 113 4.40 7.30 7.85
N MET A 114 3.64 8.29 8.32
CA MET A 114 2.20 8.15 8.57
C MET A 114 1.40 7.70 7.34
N VAL A 115 1.72 8.21 6.14
CA VAL A 115 1.04 7.84 4.89
C VAL A 115 1.34 6.38 4.53
N MET A 116 2.59 5.94 4.67
CA MET A 116 2.96 4.53 4.48
C MET A 116 2.24 3.62 5.49
N LEU A 117 2.17 4.02 6.76
CA LEU A 117 1.46 3.25 7.79
C LEU A 117 -0.05 3.17 7.52
N GLU A 118 -0.66 4.26 7.04
CA GLU A 118 -2.07 4.29 6.63
C GLU A 118 -2.33 3.38 5.43
N LEU A 119 -1.46 3.42 4.42
CA LEU A 119 -1.54 2.55 3.24
C LEU A 119 -1.46 1.06 3.65
N LEU A 120 -0.50 0.68 4.49
CA LEU A 120 -0.37 -0.69 4.99
C LEU A 120 -1.58 -1.13 5.81
N ALA A 121 -2.11 -0.25 6.67
CA ALA A 121 -3.33 -0.53 7.43
C ALA A 121 -4.53 -0.72 6.49
N ARG A 122 -4.66 0.12 5.47
CA ARG A 122 -5.73 0.04 4.47
C ARG A 122 -5.66 -1.25 3.67
N LEU A 123 -4.48 -1.63 3.19
CA LEU A 123 -4.22 -2.90 2.51
C LEU A 123 -4.66 -4.06 3.40
N ARG A 124 -4.17 -4.11 4.64
CA ARG A 124 -4.54 -5.17 5.60
C ARG A 124 -6.05 -5.29 5.78
N THR A 125 -6.75 -4.17 6.01
CA THR A 125 -8.23 -4.18 6.18
C THR A 125 -8.94 -4.65 4.91
N THR A 126 -8.50 -4.22 3.73
CA THR A 126 -9.10 -4.67 2.46
C THR A 126 -8.91 -6.17 2.26
N ILE A 127 -7.70 -6.68 2.50
CA ILE A 127 -7.37 -8.10 2.33
C ILE A 127 -8.17 -8.95 3.31
N ASP A 128 -8.32 -8.50 4.56
CA ASP A 128 -9.14 -9.21 5.54
C ASP A 128 -10.63 -9.26 5.15
N ALA A 129 -11.15 -8.17 4.57
CA ALA A 129 -12.50 -8.16 4.02
C ALA A 129 -12.66 -9.13 2.84
N ILE A 130 -11.69 -9.18 1.92
CA ILE A 130 -11.67 -10.11 0.78
C ILE A 130 -11.63 -11.56 1.27
N ARG A 131 -10.74 -11.86 2.21
CA ARG A 131 -10.62 -13.19 2.84
C ARG A 131 -11.94 -13.62 3.49
N SER A 132 -12.56 -12.72 4.25
CA SER A 132 -13.84 -12.97 4.92
C SER A 132 -14.98 -13.21 3.92
N ALA A 133 -15.03 -12.44 2.83
CA ALA A 133 -16.01 -12.61 1.76
C ALA A 133 -15.84 -13.94 1.01
N ARG A 134 -14.60 -14.41 0.80
CA ARG A 134 -14.31 -15.72 0.18
C ARG A 134 -14.71 -16.90 1.08
N ALA A 135 -14.68 -16.72 2.40
CA ALA A 135 -15.07 -17.74 3.37
C ALA A 135 -16.59 -17.81 3.62
N ALA A 136 -17.35 -16.76 3.26
CA ALA A 136 -18.78 -16.74 3.44
C ALA A 136 -19.47 -17.77 2.52
N PRO A 137 -20.43 -18.57 3.02
CA PRO A 137 -21.20 -19.47 2.17
C PRO A 137 -21.93 -18.65 1.10
N ARG A 138 -21.80 -19.03 -0.17
CA ARG A 138 -22.65 -18.50 -1.24
C ARG A 138 -24.09 -18.96 -0.94
N ALA A 139 -24.98 -18.00 -0.70
CA ALA A 139 -26.41 -18.22 -0.51
C ALA A 139 -27.07 -18.78 -1.77
#